data_AF-K5VRZ2-F1
#
_entry.id   AF-K5VRZ2-F1
#
_cell.length_a   1.000
_cell.length_b   1.000
_cell.length_c   1.000
_cell.angle_alpha   90.00
_cell.angle_beta   90.00
_cell.angle_gamma   90.00
#
_symmetry.space_group_name_H-M   'P 1'
#
loop_
_entity.id
_entity.type
_entity.pdbx_description
1 polymer ?
#
loop_
_entity_poly.entity_id
_entity_poly.type
_entity_poly.pdbx_seq_one_letter_code
_entity_poly.pdbx_strand_id
1 'polypeptide(L)'
;MSLPWSPFLLWLSTAEPMRHGRDRCLVELWTKIITLACADRGYTGRSLSLVSRMMRDIVEPVHFQSVSLVHEEQLLAFSSLLYARRRSPPVTRHLFVFVRVSYRSRRAAKFESLRRTIHDIVSVAAPNLESLVVYGARSDLASSGLVFPALRDLVIGGLHSTPRMPPVSLPFATYISAHSSAALASGRLSRALPRLSPTSDSPASP
;
A
#
# COMPACT_ATOMS: atom_id res chain seq x y z
N MET A 1 21.16 31.62 -15.94
CA MET A 1 21.02 30.18 -15.64
C MET A 1 19.55 29.84 -15.70
N SER A 2 19.17 28.77 -16.39
CA SER A 2 17.79 28.58 -16.88
C SER A 2 17.11 27.41 -16.20
N LEU A 3 15.88 27.61 -15.71
CA LEU A 3 15.04 26.56 -15.12
C LEU A 3 13.72 26.40 -15.89
N PRO A 4 13.60 25.39 -16.76
CA PRO A 4 12.38 24.61 -16.93
C PRO A 4 12.42 23.42 -15.93
N TRP A 5 11.33 22.81 -15.48
CA TRP A 5 9.97 22.74 -16.01
C TRP A 5 8.93 22.85 -14.87
N SER A 6 7.75 23.41 -15.14
CA SER A 6 6.56 23.20 -14.31
C SER A 6 5.30 23.08 -15.18
N PRO A 7 4.78 21.86 -15.40
CA PRO A 7 3.60 21.63 -16.26
C PRO A 7 2.26 21.68 -15.51
N PHE A 8 2.26 21.85 -14.18
CA PHE A 8 1.08 21.59 -13.33
C PHE A 8 0.03 22.72 -13.28
N LEU A 9 0.35 23.93 -13.71
CA LEU A 9 -0.56 25.09 -13.61
C LEU A 9 -1.47 25.31 -14.84
N LEU A 10 -1.46 24.40 -15.82
CA LEU A 10 -2.23 24.50 -17.06
C LEU A 10 -3.49 23.59 -17.09
N TRP A 11 -3.89 23.04 -15.93
CA TRP A 11 -4.93 22.01 -15.81
C TRP A 11 -6.37 22.53 -15.65
N LEU A 12 -6.66 23.78 -16.03
CA LEU A 12 -7.97 24.41 -15.80
C LEU A 12 -8.61 25.08 -17.02
N SER A 13 -8.06 24.91 -18.23
CA SER A 13 -8.66 25.42 -19.47
C SER A 13 -8.36 24.53 -20.68
N THR A 14 -9.28 23.60 -20.97
CA THR A 14 -9.68 23.03 -22.29
C THR A 14 -10.45 21.72 -22.09
N ALA A 15 -11.60 21.79 -21.42
CA ALA A 15 -12.57 20.69 -21.41
C ALA A 15 -13.39 20.73 -22.71
N GLU A 16 -12.85 20.15 -23.80
CA GLU A 16 -13.61 19.99 -25.04
C GLU A 16 -14.82 19.04 -24.84
N PRO A 17 -15.95 19.28 -25.53
CA PRO A 17 -17.15 18.46 -25.39
C PRO A 17 -16.97 17.08 -26.03
N MET A 18 -16.61 16.08 -25.21
CA MET A 18 -16.41 14.68 -25.62
C MET A 18 -17.67 14.08 -26.28
N ARG A 19 -17.48 13.14 -27.22
CA ARG A 19 -18.57 12.62 -28.04
C ARG A 19 -19.39 11.56 -27.28
N HIS A 20 -20.71 11.68 -27.39
CA HIS A 20 -21.64 11.34 -26.30
C HIS A 20 -22.09 9.87 -26.18
N GLY A 21 -21.21 8.88 -26.46
CA GLY A 21 -21.63 7.46 -26.46
C GLY A 21 -20.56 6.44 -26.05
N ARG A 22 -19.73 6.01 -27.01
CA ARG A 22 -18.80 4.87 -26.83
C ARG A 22 -17.74 5.11 -25.74
N ASP A 23 -17.34 6.36 -25.54
CA ASP A 23 -16.17 6.70 -24.74
C ASP A 23 -16.37 6.42 -23.24
N ARG A 24 -17.60 6.50 -22.71
CA ARG A 24 -17.88 6.18 -21.29
C ARG A 24 -17.63 4.70 -20.97
N CYS A 25 -18.11 3.79 -21.81
CA CYS A 25 -17.90 2.35 -21.66
C CYS A 25 -16.41 2.00 -21.72
N LEU A 26 -15.67 2.64 -22.63
CA LEU A 26 -14.22 2.49 -22.71
C LEU A 26 -13.52 3.02 -21.45
N VAL A 27 -13.89 4.19 -20.93
CA VAL A 27 -13.33 4.74 -19.68
C VAL A 27 -13.54 3.79 -18.49
N GLU A 28 -14.72 3.20 -18.34
CA GLU A 28 -14.95 2.21 -17.27
C GLU A 28 -14.10 0.94 -17.42
N LEU A 29 -14.00 0.41 -18.65
CA LEU A 29 -13.18 -0.77 -18.95
C LEU A 29 -11.70 -0.49 -18.71
N TRP A 30 -11.19 0.65 -19.19
CA TRP A 30 -9.82 1.09 -18.92
C TRP A 30 -9.58 1.29 -17.43
N THR A 31 -10.49 1.92 -16.70
CA THR A 31 -10.36 2.09 -15.23
C THR A 31 -10.22 0.73 -14.54
N LYS A 32 -11.06 -0.27 -14.91
CA LYS A 32 -10.99 -1.63 -14.37
C LYS A 32 -9.67 -2.34 -14.72
N ILE A 33 -9.27 -2.31 -15.99
CA ILE A 33 -7.99 -2.90 -16.47
C ILE A 33 -6.79 -2.28 -15.74
N ILE A 34 -6.77 -0.96 -15.62
CA ILE A 34 -5.66 -0.21 -15.04
C ILE A 34 -5.59 -0.41 -13.52
N THR A 35 -6.73 -0.48 -12.83
CA THR A 35 -6.79 -0.82 -11.39
C THR A 35 -6.17 -2.19 -11.12
N LEU A 36 -6.43 -3.18 -11.98
CA LEU A 36 -5.84 -4.52 -11.87
C LEU A 36 -4.35 -4.55 -12.26
N ALA A 37 -3.96 -3.82 -13.30
CA ALA A 37 -2.60 -3.82 -13.82
C ALA A 37 -1.59 -3.01 -12.96
N CYS A 38 -2.05 -1.98 -12.25
CA CYS A 38 -1.19 -1.12 -11.42
C CYS A 38 -0.78 -1.71 -10.06
N ALA A 39 -0.87 -3.03 -9.88
CA ALA A 39 -0.32 -3.73 -8.72
C ALA A 39 1.24 -3.73 -8.69
N ASP A 40 1.88 -3.39 -9.81
CA ASP A 40 3.32 -3.54 -10.09
C ASP A 40 4.24 -2.43 -9.50
N ARG A 41 3.92 -1.96 -8.29
CA ARG A 41 4.57 -0.78 -7.65
C ARG A 41 4.41 0.52 -8.44
N GLY A 42 3.40 0.61 -9.32
CA GLY A 42 3.06 1.80 -10.11
C GLY A 42 3.87 1.98 -11.40
N TYR A 43 4.68 1.00 -11.82
CA TYR A 43 5.44 1.10 -13.06
C TYR A 43 4.52 1.11 -14.29
N THR A 44 3.51 0.24 -14.33
CA THR A 44 2.50 0.19 -15.40
C THR A 44 1.66 1.46 -15.41
N GLY A 45 1.21 1.95 -14.25
CA GLY A 45 0.47 3.21 -14.14
C GLY A 45 1.26 4.40 -14.69
N ARG A 46 2.52 4.56 -14.27
CA ARG A 46 3.42 5.60 -14.81
C ARG A 46 3.62 5.45 -16.32
N SER A 47 3.74 4.24 -16.83
CA SER A 47 3.93 3.98 -18.27
C SER A 47 2.69 4.36 -19.08
N LEU A 48 1.50 3.97 -18.62
CA LEU A 48 0.22 4.31 -19.26
C LEU A 48 -0.06 5.82 -19.24
N SER A 49 0.33 6.52 -18.19
CA SER A 49 0.23 8.00 -18.08
C SER A 49 1.10 8.77 -19.09
N LEU A 50 1.99 8.09 -19.81
CA LEU A 50 2.79 8.65 -20.91
C LEU A 50 2.19 8.37 -22.30
N VAL A 51 1.28 7.40 -22.42
CA VAL A 51 0.69 6.99 -23.72
C VAL A 51 -0.25 8.05 -24.29
N SER A 52 -1.11 8.65 -23.46
CA SER A 52 -2.00 9.73 -23.89
C SER A 52 -2.49 10.58 -22.72
N ARG A 53 -3.14 11.73 -23.01
CA ARG A 53 -3.81 12.56 -21.99
C ARG A 53 -4.93 11.75 -21.30
N MET A 54 -5.83 11.16 -22.11
CA MET A 54 -6.91 10.30 -21.62
C MET A 54 -6.42 9.18 -20.69
N MET A 55 -5.31 8.50 -21.02
CA MET A 55 -4.75 7.47 -20.13
C MET A 55 -4.21 8.05 -18.83
N ARG A 56 -3.58 9.23 -18.85
CA ARG A 56 -3.15 9.93 -17.63
C ARG A 56 -4.34 10.30 -16.74
N ASP A 57 -5.40 10.82 -17.34
CA ASP A 57 -6.60 11.25 -16.61
C ASP A 57 -7.34 10.05 -15.98
N ILE A 58 -7.32 8.88 -16.63
CA ILE A 58 -7.84 7.61 -16.07
C ILE A 58 -6.90 7.01 -15.01
N VAL A 59 -5.56 7.14 -15.18
CA VAL A 59 -4.56 6.58 -14.25
C VAL A 59 -4.46 7.38 -12.95
N GLU A 60 -4.48 8.71 -12.97
CA GLU A 60 -4.26 9.56 -11.79
C GLU A 60 -5.07 9.15 -10.52
N PRO A 61 -6.37 8.80 -10.59
CA PRO A 61 -7.13 8.33 -9.42
C PRO A 61 -6.82 6.89 -8.96
N VAL A 62 -6.14 6.07 -9.76
CA VAL A 62 -5.78 4.67 -9.44
C VAL A 62 -4.28 4.48 -9.15
N HIS A 63 -3.44 5.42 -9.59
CA HIS A 63 -1.97 5.38 -9.52
C HIS A 63 -1.38 5.13 -8.12
N PHE A 64 -2.11 5.50 -7.07
CA PHE A 64 -1.68 5.38 -5.68
C PHE A 64 -2.55 4.42 -4.83
N GLN A 65 -3.45 3.64 -5.45
CA GLN A 65 -4.27 2.68 -4.70
C GLN A 65 -3.45 1.50 -4.15
N SER A 66 -2.37 1.11 -4.86
CA SER A 66 -1.44 0.06 -4.47
C SER A 66 -0.02 0.63 -4.36
N VAL A 67 0.53 0.72 -3.14
CA VAL A 67 1.82 1.38 -2.86
C VAL A 67 2.79 0.41 -2.17
N SER A 68 4.02 0.33 -2.68
CA SER A 68 5.07 -0.55 -2.17
C SER A 68 6.34 0.25 -1.85
N LEU A 69 6.65 0.39 -0.56
CA LEU A 69 7.75 1.18 0.00
C LEU A 69 8.83 0.22 0.52
N VAL A 70 9.78 -0.12 -0.34
CA VAL A 70 10.85 -1.11 -0.12
C VAL A 70 12.16 -0.46 0.35
N HIS A 71 12.27 0.86 0.21
CA HIS A 71 13.46 1.65 0.53
C HIS A 71 13.11 2.92 1.31
N GLU A 72 14.06 3.39 2.12
CA GLU A 72 13.95 4.63 2.90
C GLU A 72 13.67 5.86 2.02
N GLU A 73 14.32 5.94 0.86
CA GLU A 73 14.11 7.01 -0.13
C GLU A 73 12.67 7.04 -0.65
N GLN A 74 12.06 5.86 -0.89
CA GLN A 74 10.66 5.75 -1.31
C GLN A 74 9.72 6.17 -0.19
N LEU A 75 10.02 5.80 1.06
CA LEU A 75 9.26 6.20 2.24
C LEU A 75 9.26 7.73 2.41
N LEU A 76 10.44 8.36 2.35
CA LEU A 76 10.59 9.81 2.47
C LEU A 76 9.95 10.56 1.30
N ALA A 77 10.11 10.07 0.06
CA ALA A 77 9.48 10.65 -1.12
C ALA A 77 7.95 10.55 -1.07
N PHE A 78 7.40 9.39 -0.67
CA PHE A 78 5.95 9.22 -0.52
C PHE A 78 5.38 10.09 0.60
N SER A 79 6.05 10.16 1.76
CA SER A 79 5.67 11.10 2.84
C SER A 79 5.69 12.56 2.38
N SER A 80 6.64 12.94 1.51
CA SER A 80 6.73 14.29 0.94
C SER A 80 5.60 14.55 -0.08
N LEU A 81 5.20 13.54 -0.85
CA LEU A 81 4.05 13.60 -1.76
C LEU A 81 2.73 13.74 -0.98
N LEU A 82 2.54 12.97 0.10
CA LEU A 82 1.39 13.11 1.00
C LEU A 82 1.36 14.49 1.66
N TYR A 83 2.52 15.02 2.07
CA TYR A 83 2.62 16.39 2.59
C TYR A 83 2.17 17.43 1.54
N ALA A 84 2.68 17.34 0.32
CA ALA A 84 2.32 18.25 -0.77
C ALA A 84 0.84 18.15 -1.18
N ARG A 85 0.25 16.94 -1.12
CA ARG A 85 -1.17 16.68 -1.43
C ARG A 85 -2.10 16.77 -0.21
N ARG A 86 -1.70 17.37 0.92
CA ARG A 86 -2.45 17.41 2.20
C ARG A 86 -3.94 17.83 2.12
N ARG A 87 -4.35 18.63 1.13
CA ARG A 87 -5.76 19.03 0.92
C ARG A 87 -6.62 17.97 0.23
N SER A 88 -6.00 17.05 -0.50
CA SER A 88 -6.64 15.98 -1.26
C SER A 88 -5.65 14.81 -1.39
N PRO A 89 -5.37 14.10 -0.27
CA PRO A 89 -4.40 13.02 -0.26
C PRO A 89 -4.85 11.87 -1.19
N PRO A 90 -3.91 11.16 -1.83
CA PRO A 90 -4.25 10.04 -2.69
C PRO A 90 -4.88 8.89 -1.91
N VAL A 91 -5.96 8.31 -2.46
CA VAL A 91 -6.62 7.13 -1.92
C VAL A 91 -5.68 5.93 -2.03
N THR A 92 -5.17 5.45 -0.90
CA THR A 92 -4.31 4.25 -0.81
C THR A 92 -5.10 3.12 -0.15
N ARG A 93 -5.31 2.02 -0.86
CA ARG A 93 -6.05 0.83 -0.39
C ARG A 93 -5.14 -0.30 0.05
N HIS A 94 -4.01 -0.48 -0.62
CA HIS A 94 -3.08 -1.56 -0.38
C HIS A 94 -1.69 -0.99 -0.14
N LEU A 95 -1.20 -1.06 1.10
CA LEU A 95 0.08 -0.49 1.50
C LEU A 95 1.04 -1.59 1.98
N PHE A 96 2.13 -1.76 1.23
CA PHE A 96 3.26 -2.62 1.60
C PHE A 96 4.45 -1.75 2.02
N VAL A 97 4.96 -1.95 3.22
CA VAL A 97 6.15 -1.29 3.76
C VAL A 97 7.17 -2.37 4.14
N PHE A 98 8.36 -2.32 3.56
CA PHE A 98 9.49 -3.17 3.91
C PHE A 98 10.74 -2.29 3.99
N VAL A 99 11.15 -1.88 5.18
CA VAL A 99 12.34 -1.01 5.34
C VAL A 99 13.37 -1.73 6.20
N ARG A 100 14.52 -2.07 5.60
CA ARG A 100 15.62 -2.76 6.29
C ARG A 100 16.41 -1.79 7.16
N VAL A 101 16.00 -1.65 8.42
CA VAL A 101 16.74 -0.87 9.42
C VAL A 101 18.04 -1.59 9.77
N SER A 102 19.19 -0.96 9.50
CA SER A 102 20.49 -1.50 9.91
C SER A 102 20.78 -1.18 11.38
N TYR A 103 20.51 -2.16 12.25
CA TYR A 103 20.78 -2.12 13.70
C TYR A 103 22.26 -1.86 14.07
N ARG A 104 23.20 -1.99 13.12
CA ARG A 104 24.63 -1.72 13.35
C ARG A 104 25.02 -0.23 13.31
N SER A 105 24.07 0.69 13.12
CA SER A 105 24.34 2.14 13.09
C SER A 105 23.85 2.88 14.35
N ARG A 106 24.69 3.76 14.92
CA ARG A 106 24.52 4.45 16.22
C ARG A 106 23.31 5.41 16.36
N ARG A 107 22.34 5.42 15.44
CA ARG A 107 21.27 6.43 15.38
C ARG A 107 19.89 5.87 15.69
N ALA A 108 19.58 5.71 16.98
CA ALA A 108 18.19 5.54 17.46
C ALA A 108 17.27 6.65 16.92
N ALA A 109 17.77 7.89 16.83
CA ALA A 109 17.07 9.02 16.20
C ALA A 109 16.70 8.78 14.72
N LYS A 110 17.52 8.04 13.94
CA LYS A 110 17.18 7.67 12.56
C LYS A 110 16.09 6.61 12.52
N PHE A 111 16.15 5.61 13.41
CA PHE A 111 15.07 4.63 13.53
C PHE A 111 13.74 5.29 13.91
N GLU A 112 13.74 6.19 14.90
CA GLU A 112 12.52 6.88 15.31
C GLU A 112 12.00 7.86 14.24
N SER A 113 12.90 8.49 13.46
CA SER A 113 12.49 9.25 12.27
C SER A 113 11.73 8.38 11.27
N LEU A 114 12.27 7.20 10.92
CA LEU A 114 11.60 6.27 10.02
C LEU A 114 10.27 5.76 10.61
N ARG A 115 10.23 5.50 11.93
CA ARG A 115 9.02 5.06 12.64
C ARG A 115 7.90 6.09 12.55
N ARG A 116 8.23 7.39 12.72
CA ARG A 116 7.31 8.51 12.49
C ARG A 116 6.86 8.60 11.05
N THR A 117 7.78 8.56 10.07
CA THR A 117 7.40 8.62 8.65
C THR A 117 6.48 7.45 8.24
N ILE A 118 6.69 6.23 8.76
CA ILE A 118 5.76 5.11 8.56
C ILE A 118 4.39 5.42 9.20
N HIS A 119 4.37 5.89 10.43
CA HIS A 119 3.14 6.28 11.13
C HIS A 119 2.35 7.38 10.38
N ASP A 120 3.03 8.40 9.89
CA ASP A 120 2.43 9.53 9.17
C ASP A 120 1.83 9.08 7.83
N ILE A 121 2.51 8.18 7.11
CA ILE A 121 1.97 7.54 5.90
C ILE A 121 0.75 6.67 6.23
N VAL A 122 0.85 5.81 7.24
CA VAL A 122 -0.23 4.88 7.60
C VAL A 122 -1.46 5.63 8.13
N SER A 123 -1.28 6.71 8.90
CA SER A 123 -2.40 7.52 9.41
C SER A 123 -3.17 8.28 8.32
N VAL A 124 -2.48 8.76 7.28
CA VAL A 124 -3.14 9.37 6.10
C VAL A 124 -3.85 8.31 5.25
N ALA A 125 -3.31 7.10 5.14
CA ALA A 125 -3.92 6.01 4.38
C ALA A 125 -5.09 5.31 5.11
N ALA A 126 -5.02 5.22 6.45
CA ALA A 126 -5.90 4.39 7.30
C ALA A 126 -7.42 4.44 6.98
N PRO A 127 -8.04 5.60 6.68
CA PRO A 127 -9.48 5.65 6.38
C PRO A 127 -9.91 4.87 5.13
N ASN A 128 -8.98 4.60 4.19
CA ASN A 128 -9.25 3.93 2.92
C ASN A 128 -8.55 2.57 2.79
N LEU A 129 -7.85 2.14 3.84
CA LEU A 129 -6.88 1.06 3.77
C LEU A 129 -7.57 -0.31 3.88
N GLU A 130 -7.56 -1.08 2.79
CA GLU A 130 -8.13 -2.42 2.68
C GLU A 130 -7.11 -3.51 3.04
N SER A 131 -5.82 -3.31 2.74
CA SER A 131 -4.74 -4.20 3.19
C SER A 131 -3.46 -3.44 3.60
N LEU A 132 -2.84 -3.92 4.68
CA LEU A 132 -1.62 -3.34 5.26
C LEU A 132 -0.60 -4.43 5.58
N VAL A 133 0.60 -4.29 5.00
CA VAL A 133 1.73 -5.20 5.20
C VAL A 133 2.94 -4.39 5.65
N VAL A 134 3.47 -4.64 6.84
CA VAL A 134 4.59 -3.89 7.43
C VAL A 134 5.69 -4.83 7.91
N TYR A 135 6.88 -4.69 7.34
CA TYR A 135 8.07 -5.47 7.63
C TYR A 135 9.26 -4.59 8.02
N GLY A 136 10.07 -5.07 8.96
CA GLY A 136 11.39 -4.50 9.27
C GLY A 136 11.41 -3.30 10.22
N ALA A 137 10.27 -2.64 10.42
CA ALA A 137 10.08 -1.65 11.47
C ALA A 137 9.34 -2.27 12.67
N ARG A 138 9.74 -1.92 13.90
CA ARG A 138 8.89 -2.06 15.09
C ARG A 138 7.86 -0.92 15.10
N SER A 139 6.94 -0.97 14.13
CA SER A 139 5.83 -0.03 14.03
C SER A 139 4.78 -0.42 15.05
N ASP A 140 4.69 0.35 16.14
CA ASP A 140 3.62 0.19 17.13
C ASP A 140 2.35 0.87 16.61
N LEU A 141 1.68 0.17 15.69
CA LEU A 141 0.39 0.58 15.11
C LEU A 141 -0.80 0.19 16.01
N ALA A 142 -0.54 -0.47 17.14
CA ALA A 142 -1.56 -0.77 18.13
C ALA A 142 -1.73 0.42 19.10
N SER A 143 -0.62 0.98 19.60
CA SER A 143 -0.63 2.12 20.51
C SER A 143 -0.90 3.48 19.83
N SER A 144 -1.03 3.54 18.50
CA SER A 144 -1.24 4.79 17.77
C SER A 144 -2.69 5.28 17.72
N GLY A 145 -3.66 4.45 18.13
CA GLY A 145 -5.09 4.81 18.12
C GLY A 145 -5.69 4.98 16.71
N LEU A 146 -5.01 4.50 15.67
CA LEU A 146 -5.49 4.59 14.29
C LEU A 146 -6.67 3.65 14.04
N VAL A 147 -7.74 4.20 13.47
CA VAL A 147 -8.94 3.45 13.07
C VAL A 147 -8.82 3.07 11.60
N PHE A 148 -9.02 1.78 11.30
CA PHE A 148 -8.87 1.22 9.96
C PHE A 148 -10.22 0.64 9.48
N PRO A 149 -11.20 1.49 9.08
CA PRO A 149 -12.59 1.07 8.87
C PRO A 149 -12.81 0.14 7.67
N ALA A 150 -11.87 0.11 6.71
CA ALA A 150 -11.95 -0.70 5.49
C ALA A 150 -11.06 -1.95 5.52
N LEU A 151 -10.26 -2.15 6.57
CA LEU A 151 -9.12 -3.08 6.58
C LEU A 151 -9.57 -4.54 6.73
N ARG A 152 -9.09 -5.37 5.80
CA ARG A 152 -9.39 -6.81 5.71
C ARG A 152 -8.16 -7.64 6.01
N ASP A 153 -7.01 -7.26 5.46
CA ASP A 153 -5.75 -7.98 5.59
C ASP A 153 -4.71 -7.15 6.35
N LEU A 154 -4.21 -7.68 7.48
CA LEU A 154 -3.12 -7.06 8.26
C LEU A 154 -1.98 -8.06 8.48
N VAL A 155 -0.77 -7.70 8.04
CA VAL A 155 0.44 -8.50 8.22
C VAL A 155 1.56 -7.63 8.82
N ILE A 156 1.89 -7.85 10.09
CA ILE A 156 2.98 -7.16 10.78
C ILE A 156 4.12 -8.15 11.04
N GLY A 157 5.21 -8.03 10.28
CA GLY A 157 6.38 -8.90 10.33
C GLY A 157 7.61 -8.23 10.94
N GLY A 158 7.86 -8.48 12.24
CA GLY A 158 9.09 -8.06 12.88
C GLY A 158 10.31 -8.81 12.32
N LEU A 159 11.47 -8.15 12.22
CA LEU A 159 12.78 -8.78 11.98
C LEU A 159 13.29 -9.50 13.25
N HIS A 160 12.48 -10.41 13.77
CA HIS A 160 12.97 -11.53 14.55
C HIS A 160 13.52 -12.57 13.58
N SER A 161 14.63 -13.24 13.94
CA SER A 161 15.34 -14.16 13.05
C SER A 161 14.57 -15.47 12.82
N THR A 162 13.51 -15.42 12.01
CA THR A 162 12.72 -16.59 11.62
C THR A 162 13.30 -17.24 10.37
N PRO A 163 13.28 -18.58 10.27
CA PRO A 163 13.86 -19.29 9.13
C PRO A 163 13.07 -19.03 7.84
N ARG A 164 13.81 -18.68 6.78
CA ARG A 164 13.43 -18.69 5.35
C ARG A 164 11.93 -18.87 5.09
N MET A 165 11.20 -17.76 5.08
CA MET A 165 9.78 -17.72 4.71
C MET A 165 9.57 -18.45 3.37
N PRO A 166 8.57 -19.35 3.24
CA PRO A 166 8.13 -19.79 1.91
C PRO A 166 7.65 -18.56 1.12
N PRO A 167 7.75 -18.54 -0.21
CA PRO A 167 7.24 -17.43 -1.00
C PRO A 167 5.73 -17.31 -0.77
N VAL A 168 5.30 -16.24 -0.09
CA VAL A 168 3.88 -15.95 0.10
C VAL A 168 3.31 -15.58 -1.27
N SER A 169 2.62 -16.54 -1.87
CA SER A 169 1.85 -16.33 -3.10
C SER A 169 0.63 -15.46 -2.81
N LEU A 170 0.86 -14.15 -2.68
CA LEU A 170 -0.17 -13.17 -2.99
C LEU A 170 -0.69 -13.49 -4.40
N PRO A 171 -2.01 -13.51 -4.66
CA PRO A 171 -2.60 -14.15 -5.84
C PRO A 171 -2.23 -13.54 -7.22
N PHE A 172 -1.34 -12.55 -7.27
CA PHE A 172 -0.81 -11.92 -8.49
C PHE A 172 0.72 -11.74 -8.52
N ALA A 173 1.48 -12.40 -7.63
CA ALA A 173 2.93 -12.22 -7.53
C ALA A 173 3.74 -13.31 -8.25
N THR A 174 4.08 -13.08 -9.53
CA THR A 174 4.91 -14.02 -10.31
C THR A 174 6.38 -14.02 -9.89
N TYR A 175 6.79 -15.16 -9.36
CA TYR A 175 8.11 -15.68 -8.99
C TYR A 175 9.38 -15.11 -9.69
N ILE A 176 10.38 -14.70 -8.90
CA ILE A 176 11.83 -14.87 -9.17
C ILE A 176 12.51 -15.31 -7.87
N SER A 177 13.52 -16.20 -7.92
CA SER A 177 14.13 -16.86 -6.75
C SER A 177 15.62 -17.14 -6.88
N ALA A 178 16.41 -16.81 -5.84
CA ALA A 178 17.72 -17.33 -5.40
C ALA A 178 18.35 -16.33 -4.41
N HIS A 179 19.03 -16.66 -3.29
CA HIS A 179 19.27 -17.89 -2.52
C HIS A 179 19.72 -17.42 -1.08
N SER A 180 20.07 -18.18 -0.02
CA SER A 180 20.31 -19.62 0.15
C SER A 180 19.85 -20.17 1.53
N SER A 181 20.72 -20.19 2.56
CA SER A 181 20.61 -20.98 3.80
C SER A 181 21.06 -20.12 5.02
N ALA A 182 20.82 -20.46 6.31
CA ALA A 182 20.32 -21.70 6.92
C ALA A 182 19.63 -21.49 8.30
N ALA A 183 19.01 -22.57 8.79
CA ALA A 183 18.90 -22.99 10.21
C ALA A 183 18.01 -22.27 11.26
N LEU A 184 17.03 -23.06 11.74
CA LEU A 184 16.64 -23.34 13.15
C LEU A 184 15.67 -22.45 13.96
N ALA A 185 15.04 -23.16 14.91
CA ALA A 185 14.17 -22.76 16.03
C ALA A 185 12.75 -22.22 15.70
N SER A 186 11.80 -22.55 16.58
CA SER A 186 10.37 -22.26 16.47
C SER A 186 9.78 -21.89 17.83
N GLY A 187 8.78 -21.00 17.87
CA GLY A 187 8.10 -20.57 19.08
C GLY A 187 6.66 -20.16 18.80
N ARG A 188 5.69 -20.94 19.28
CA ARG A 188 4.26 -20.61 19.20
C ARG A 188 3.91 -19.49 20.18
N LEU A 189 3.01 -18.60 19.79
CA LEU A 189 2.05 -18.00 20.74
C LEU A 189 0.70 -17.77 20.06
N SER A 190 -0.29 -18.59 20.45
CA SER A 190 -1.68 -18.45 20.02
C SER A 190 -2.52 -18.06 21.23
N ARG A 191 -3.22 -16.92 21.18
CA ARG A 191 -4.44 -16.54 21.96
C ARG A 191 -4.72 -15.04 21.85
N ALA A 192 -5.76 -14.66 21.09
CA ALA A 192 -6.56 -13.44 21.27
C ALA A 192 -7.70 -13.36 20.24
N LEU A 193 -8.70 -14.24 20.31
CA LEU A 193 -10.00 -14.03 19.66
C LEU A 193 -11.13 -14.47 20.62
N PRO A 194 -12.27 -13.75 20.69
CA PRO A 194 -13.37 -14.10 21.58
C PRO A 194 -14.08 -15.38 21.16
N ARG A 195 -14.65 -16.11 22.13
CA ARG A 195 -15.56 -17.23 21.85
C ARG A 195 -16.93 -16.69 21.43
N LEU A 196 -17.43 -17.12 20.28
CA LEU A 196 -18.86 -17.11 19.99
C LEU A 196 -19.48 -18.40 20.56
N SER A 197 -20.58 -18.27 21.30
CA SER A 197 -21.35 -19.39 21.86
C SER A 197 -22.48 -19.79 20.91
N PRO A 198 -22.59 -21.07 20.51
CA PRO A 198 -23.75 -21.54 19.75
C PRO A 198 -24.99 -21.63 20.65
N THR A 199 -26.11 -21.11 20.17
CA THR A 199 -27.44 -21.33 20.75
C THR A 199 -27.93 -22.74 20.41
N SER A 200 -28.45 -23.46 21.40
CA SER A 200 -29.00 -24.81 21.22
C SER A 200 -30.53 -24.78 21.27
N ASP A 201 -31.17 -24.72 20.11
CA ASP A 201 -32.61 -24.98 20.00
C ASP A 201 -32.89 -26.49 19.88
N SER A 202 -34.02 -26.90 20.46
CA SER A 202 -34.54 -28.27 20.38
C SER A 202 -35.42 -28.45 19.13
N PRO A 203 -35.71 -29.68 18.71
CA PRO A 203 -36.99 -30.24 19.15
C PRO A 203 -36.94 -31.71 19.60
N ALA A 204 -38.00 -32.15 20.26
CA ALA A 204 -38.22 -33.52 20.72
C ALA A 204 -39.26 -34.26 19.86
N SER A 205 -39.61 -35.48 20.29
CA SER A 205 -40.72 -36.37 19.86
C SER A 205 -40.36 -37.50 18.88
N PRO A 206 -41.12 -38.61 18.88
CA PRO A 206 -42.19 -39.00 19.81
C PRO A 206 -41.72 -40.01 20.88
#